data_AF-A0AAD7ZR85-F1
#
_entry.id   AF-A0AAD7ZR85-F1
#
_cell.length_a   1.000
_cell.length_b   1.000
_cell.length_c   1.000
_cell.angle_alpha   90.00
_cell.angle_beta   90.00
_cell.angle_gamma   90.00
#
_symmetry.space_group_name_H-M   'P 1'
#
loop_
_entity.id
_entity.type
_entity.pdbx_description
1 polymer ?
#
loop_
_entity_poly.entity_id
_entity_poly.type
_entity_poly.pdbx_seq_one_letter_code
_entity_poly.pdbx_strand_id
1 'polypeptide(L)'
;MLGYSACQTDETVLSRKLRYVLFPDLSTMGLYLAVATPLEDIDYHVSMSWSFEANYGLPSNYTQLALPFTSATRRDVTRRQLYHVIERKFHSYGLEGRECLLRTICDISASPLHHNGLLGDILHLIFMPSTSAEENLSLDYHEAETNGKNLLSCQQLYPECRTGLLDMISTWQ
;
A
#
# COMPACT_ATOMS: atom_id res chain seq x y z
N MET A 1 -75.29 22.87 -23.18
CA MET A 1 -74.09 23.63 -22.81
C MET A 1 -73.30 22.83 -21.79
N LEU A 2 -72.27 22.10 -22.21
CA LEU A 2 -71.23 21.59 -21.31
C LEU A 2 -69.90 21.83 -22.00
N GLY A 3 -69.19 22.84 -21.51
CA GLY A 3 -67.87 23.22 -22.00
C GLY A 3 -66.82 22.28 -21.42
N TYR A 4 -65.99 21.72 -22.30
CA TYR A 4 -64.78 21.01 -21.89
C TYR A 4 -63.63 22.01 -21.89
N SER A 5 -63.15 22.37 -20.70
CA SER A 5 -61.92 23.12 -20.52
C SER A 5 -60.73 22.19 -20.79
N ALA A 6 -59.91 22.52 -21.78
CA ALA A 6 -58.64 21.86 -22.01
C ALA A 6 -57.65 22.25 -20.90
N CYS A 7 -56.97 21.25 -20.32
CA CYS A 7 -55.89 21.49 -19.37
C CYS A 7 -54.64 21.88 -20.17
N GLN A 8 -54.25 23.16 -20.10
CA GLN A 8 -53.00 23.65 -20.69
C GLN A 8 -51.86 23.19 -19.77
N THR A 9 -51.16 22.12 -20.13
CA THR A 9 -49.91 21.73 -19.48
C THR A 9 -48.79 22.61 -20.02
N ASP A 10 -48.39 23.60 -19.23
CA ASP A 10 -47.14 24.33 -19.42
C ASP A 10 -45.98 23.38 -19.07
N GLU A 11 -45.50 22.64 -20.06
CA GLU A 11 -44.33 21.79 -19.92
C GLU A 11 -43.07 22.66 -19.86
N THR A 12 -42.75 23.16 -18.66
CA THR A 12 -41.37 23.50 -18.36
C THR A 12 -40.56 22.21 -18.40
N VAL A 13 -39.96 21.92 -19.56
CA VAL A 13 -39.08 20.77 -19.77
C VAL A 13 -37.90 20.90 -18.81
N LEU A 14 -37.97 20.21 -17.68
CA LEU A 14 -36.86 20.09 -16.75
C LEU A 14 -35.72 19.35 -17.46
N SER A 15 -34.75 20.10 -17.96
CA SER A 15 -33.54 19.55 -18.55
C SER A 15 -32.72 18.82 -17.48
N ARG A 16 -32.89 17.49 -17.41
CA ARG A 16 -32.11 16.66 -16.50
C ARG A 16 -30.70 16.50 -17.07
N LYS A 17 -29.72 17.19 -16.48
CA LYS A 17 -28.30 17.02 -16.81
C LYS A 17 -27.93 15.54 -16.69
N LEU A 18 -27.34 15.00 -17.76
CA LEU A 18 -26.94 13.60 -17.85
C LEU A 18 -25.96 13.27 -16.70
N ARG A 19 -26.23 12.20 -15.94
CA ARG A 19 -25.30 11.68 -14.93
C ARG A 19 -24.44 10.63 -15.62
N TYR A 20 -23.19 10.97 -15.87
CA TYR A 20 -22.25 10.06 -16.49
C TYR A 20 -21.65 9.14 -15.42
N VAL A 21 -21.64 7.84 -15.72
CA VAL A 21 -20.91 6.82 -14.95
C VAL A 21 -19.47 6.70 -15.48
N LEU A 22 -19.22 7.17 -16.70
CA LEU A 22 -17.95 7.11 -17.45
C LEU A 22 -17.41 8.52 -17.74
N PHE A 23 -16.15 8.62 -18.10
CA PHE A 23 -15.49 9.91 -18.33
C PHE A 23 -15.74 10.43 -19.76
N PRO A 24 -15.83 11.76 -19.98
CA PRO A 24 -15.93 12.32 -21.32
C PRO A 24 -14.68 12.03 -22.15
N ASP A 25 -14.82 12.04 -23.47
CA ASP A 25 -13.71 11.76 -24.40
C ASP A 25 -12.50 12.66 -24.11
N LEU A 26 -11.30 12.07 -24.20
CA LEU A 26 -10.00 12.72 -23.93
C LEU A 26 -9.72 13.11 -22.46
N SER A 27 -10.49 12.58 -21.51
CA SER A 27 -10.18 12.75 -20.08
C SER A 27 -8.93 11.96 -19.68
N THR A 28 -8.10 12.55 -18.81
CA THR A 28 -6.89 11.92 -18.26
C THR A 28 -6.85 12.01 -16.74
N MET A 29 -6.38 10.96 -16.07
CA MET A 29 -6.07 10.94 -14.63
C MET A 29 -4.55 10.92 -14.43
N GLY A 30 -4.02 11.89 -13.70
CA GLY A 30 -2.61 11.90 -13.30
C GLY A 30 -2.40 11.32 -11.90
N LEU A 31 -1.33 10.54 -11.72
CA LEU A 31 -0.76 10.16 -10.43
C LEU A 31 0.63 10.80 -10.31
N TYR A 32 0.88 11.45 -9.18
CA TYR A 32 2.16 12.09 -8.89
C TYR A 32 2.69 11.61 -7.52
N LEU A 33 3.91 11.09 -7.51
CA LEU A 33 4.63 10.67 -6.31
C LEU A 33 5.93 11.47 -6.22
N ALA A 34 6.11 12.21 -5.13
CA ALA A 34 7.36 12.88 -4.82
C ALA A 34 8.00 12.26 -3.59
N VAL A 35 9.25 11.83 -3.73
CA VAL A 35 10.07 11.30 -2.64
C VAL A 35 11.23 12.27 -2.42
N ALA A 36 11.31 12.85 -1.23
CA ALA A 36 12.41 13.73 -0.84
C ALA A 36 13.23 13.05 0.25
N THR A 37 14.53 12.87 -0.01
CA THR A 37 15.49 12.36 0.97
C THR A 37 16.50 13.45 1.31
N PRO A 38 16.69 13.77 2.60
CA PRO A 38 17.81 14.61 3.01
C PRO A 38 19.13 13.89 2.69
N LEU A 39 20.11 14.62 2.17
CA LEU A 39 21.48 14.14 2.00
C LEU A 39 22.31 14.73 3.14
N GLU A 40 23.05 13.88 3.84
CA GLU A 40 23.86 14.26 4.98
C GLU A 40 25.26 14.66 4.50
N ASP A 41 25.56 15.95 4.53
CA ASP A 41 26.90 16.50 4.29
C ASP A 41 27.22 17.55 5.37
N ILE A 42 28.47 17.56 5.87
CA ILE A 42 28.86 18.27 7.11
C ILE A 42 28.70 19.80 7.02
N ASP A 43 28.78 20.39 5.83
CA ASP A 43 28.75 21.85 5.64
C ASP A 43 27.50 22.38 4.89
N TYR A 44 26.66 21.52 4.32
CA TYR A 44 25.52 21.96 3.51
C TYR A 44 24.28 21.08 3.73
N HIS A 45 23.15 21.72 4.03
CA HIS A 45 21.86 21.06 4.04
C HIS A 45 21.35 20.90 2.61
N VAL A 46 21.70 19.79 1.97
CA VAL A 46 21.22 19.44 0.63
C VAL A 46 20.14 18.37 0.75
N SER A 47 19.05 18.53 0.01
CA SER A 47 18.03 17.48 -0.13
C SER A 47 17.90 17.07 -1.58
N MET A 48 17.69 15.77 -1.79
CA MET A 48 17.43 15.20 -3.11
C MET A 48 15.95 14.86 -3.22
N SER A 49 15.30 15.32 -4.29
CA SER A 49 13.91 15.00 -4.59
C SER A 49 13.78 14.24 -5.89
N TRP A 50 13.04 13.14 -5.85
CA TRP A 50 12.59 12.42 -7.03
C TRP A 50 11.09 12.62 -7.24
N SER A 51 10.72 12.99 -8.45
CA SER A 51 9.34 13.21 -8.87
C SER A 51 8.96 12.18 -9.92
N PHE A 52 7.93 11.38 -9.64
CA PHE A 52 7.38 10.38 -10.55
C PHE A 52 5.96 10.81 -10.96
N GLU A 53 5.74 10.92 -12.26
CA GLU A 53 4.44 11.29 -12.83
C GLU A 53 3.95 10.19 -13.76
N ALA A 54 2.69 9.81 -13.61
CA ALA A 54 2.03 8.85 -14.47
C ALA A 54 0.66 9.37 -14.88
N ASN A 55 0.46 9.59 -16.18
CA ASN A 55 -0.80 10.06 -16.75
C ASN A 55 -1.51 8.92 -17.47
N TYR A 56 -2.75 8.65 -17.07
CA TYR A 56 -3.57 7.56 -17.59
C TYR A 56 -4.77 8.14 -18.34
N GLY A 57 -4.99 7.72 -19.58
CA GLY A 57 -6.23 8.01 -20.30
C GLY A 57 -7.40 7.34 -19.59
N LEU A 58 -8.48 8.08 -19.36
CA LEU A 58 -9.68 7.56 -18.72
C LEU A 58 -10.63 6.98 -19.78
N PRO A 59 -11.28 5.83 -19.49
CA PRO A 59 -12.15 5.18 -20.46
C PRO A 59 -13.45 5.97 -20.64
N SER A 60 -13.75 6.33 -21.89
CA SER A 60 -15.04 6.94 -22.26
C SER A 60 -16.11 5.91 -22.63
N ASN A 61 -15.71 4.64 -22.76
CA ASN A 61 -16.59 3.53 -23.13
C ASN A 61 -16.47 2.35 -22.16
N TYR A 62 -17.60 1.70 -21.86
CA TYR A 62 -17.66 0.53 -20.97
C TYR A 62 -16.85 -0.68 -21.48
N THR A 63 -16.60 -0.77 -22.78
CA THR A 63 -15.73 -1.82 -23.36
C THR A 63 -14.26 -1.58 -23.05
N GLN A 64 -13.83 -0.34 -22.82
CA GLN A 64 -12.46 0.00 -22.40
C GLN A 64 -12.23 -0.21 -20.90
N LEU A 65 -13.33 -0.28 -20.13
CA LEU A 65 -13.33 -0.80 -18.76
C LEU A 65 -13.12 -2.30 -18.70
N ALA A 66 -13.04 -3.00 -19.85
CA ALA A 66 -12.41 -4.31 -19.89
C ALA A 66 -10.94 -4.12 -19.56
N LEU A 67 -10.65 -4.09 -18.26
CA LEU A 67 -9.31 -4.24 -17.75
C LEU A 67 -8.73 -5.46 -18.51
N PRO A 68 -7.50 -5.39 -19.05
CA PRO A 68 -6.81 -6.59 -19.53
C PRO A 68 -6.67 -7.66 -18.41
N PHE A 69 -7.06 -7.28 -17.19
CA PHE A 69 -7.18 -8.03 -15.97
C PHE A 69 -8.51 -8.80 -15.77
N THR A 70 -9.51 -8.76 -16.68
CA THR A 70 -10.68 -9.66 -16.57
C THR A 70 -10.34 -11.11 -16.93
N SER A 71 -9.14 -11.34 -17.50
CA SER A 71 -8.39 -12.60 -17.38
C SER A 71 -7.00 -12.33 -16.80
N ALA A 72 -6.93 -11.51 -15.77
CA ALA A 72 -5.87 -11.72 -14.83
C ALA A 72 -6.31 -12.84 -13.91
N THR A 73 -5.51 -13.90 -13.91
CA THR A 73 -5.07 -14.41 -12.63
C THR A 73 -4.79 -13.19 -11.74
N ARG A 74 -5.68 -12.87 -10.79
CA ARG A 74 -5.31 -12.00 -9.68
C ARG A 74 -4.00 -12.60 -9.20
N ARG A 75 -2.88 -11.94 -9.50
CA ARG A 75 -1.67 -12.19 -8.75
C ARG A 75 -1.94 -11.47 -7.44
N ASP A 76 -2.79 -12.10 -6.64
CA ASP A 76 -2.88 -11.77 -5.23
C ASP A 76 -1.45 -12.00 -4.75
N VAL A 77 -0.75 -10.89 -4.49
CA VAL A 77 0.59 -10.94 -3.92
C VAL A 77 0.36 -11.47 -2.52
N THR A 78 0.56 -12.77 -2.36
CA THR A 78 0.40 -13.39 -1.05
C THR A 78 1.52 -12.92 -0.15
N ARG A 79 1.22 -12.81 1.14
CA ARG A 79 2.21 -12.48 2.16
C ARG A 79 3.38 -13.45 2.13
N ARG A 80 3.10 -14.73 1.84
CA ARG A 80 4.13 -15.74 1.60
C ARG A 80 5.10 -15.37 0.47
N GLN A 81 4.60 -14.86 -0.66
CA GLN A 81 5.47 -14.41 -1.76
C GLN A 81 6.29 -13.20 -1.35
N LEU A 82 5.66 -12.25 -0.64
CA LEU A 82 6.33 -11.05 -0.16
C LEU A 82 7.45 -11.38 0.83
N TYR A 83 7.19 -12.24 1.80
CA TYR A 83 8.18 -12.72 2.76
C TYR A 83 9.36 -13.41 2.07
N HIS A 84 9.09 -14.25 1.06
CA HIS A 84 10.17 -14.87 0.29
C HIS A 84 11.04 -13.82 -0.43
N VAL A 85 10.44 -12.75 -0.95
CA VAL A 85 11.20 -11.64 -1.56
C VAL A 85 12.04 -10.90 -0.52
N ILE A 86 11.47 -10.62 0.66
CA ILE A 86 12.16 -9.94 1.76
C ILE A 86 13.34 -10.78 2.27
N GLU A 87 13.14 -12.07 2.52
CA GLU A 87 14.22 -12.99 2.94
C GLU A 87 15.38 -12.98 1.94
N ARG A 88 15.08 -13.06 0.64
CA ARG A 88 16.10 -12.99 -0.42
C ARG A 88 16.84 -11.65 -0.42
N LYS A 89 16.14 -10.56 -0.12
CA LYS A 89 16.76 -9.23 -0.02
C LYS A 89 17.68 -9.13 1.19
N PHE A 90 17.26 -9.61 2.36
CA PHE A 90 18.16 -9.71 3.51
C PHE A 90 19.38 -10.58 3.21
N HIS A 91 19.18 -11.72 2.54
CA HIS A 91 20.30 -12.58 2.13
C HIS A 91 21.25 -11.87 1.16
N SER A 92 20.73 -11.06 0.22
CA SER A 92 21.57 -10.26 -0.68
C SER A 92 22.39 -9.18 0.03
N TYR A 93 21.98 -8.76 1.23
CA TYR A 93 22.74 -7.87 2.10
C TYR A 93 23.69 -8.61 3.05
N GLY A 94 23.83 -9.94 2.92
CA GLY A 94 24.70 -10.76 3.76
C GLY A 94 24.12 -11.11 5.13
N LEU A 95 22.80 -11.03 5.28
CA LEU A 95 22.09 -11.39 6.51
C LEU A 95 21.43 -12.78 6.44
N GLU A 96 21.18 -13.37 7.60
CA GLU A 96 20.34 -14.57 7.72
C GLU A 96 18.87 -14.22 7.45
N GLY A 97 18.45 -14.40 6.19
CA GLY A 97 17.22 -13.79 5.68
C GLY A 97 15.95 -14.18 6.42
N ARG A 98 15.83 -15.46 6.82
CA ARG A 98 14.68 -15.96 7.59
C ARG A 98 14.67 -15.38 9.01
N GLU A 99 15.79 -15.47 9.72
CA GLU A 99 15.92 -14.97 11.09
C GLU A 99 15.71 -13.45 11.16
N CYS A 100 16.24 -12.71 10.18
CA CYS A 100 16.02 -11.26 10.11
C CYS A 100 14.58 -10.88 9.77
N LEU A 101 13.87 -11.69 8.97
CA LEU A 101 12.45 -11.48 8.74
C LEU A 101 11.64 -11.70 10.03
N LEU A 102 11.92 -12.78 10.76
CA LEU A 102 11.26 -13.06 12.04
C LEU A 102 11.55 -11.98 13.09
N ARG A 103 12.81 -11.55 13.20
CA ARG A 103 13.19 -10.41 14.05
C ARG A 103 12.43 -9.15 13.68
N THR A 104 12.32 -8.84 12.39
CA THR A 104 11.59 -7.66 11.89
C THR A 104 10.10 -7.69 12.27
N ILE A 105 9.46 -8.86 12.13
CA ILE A 105 8.06 -9.05 12.53
C ILE A 105 7.89 -8.81 14.03
N CYS A 106 8.79 -9.35 14.85
CA CYS A 106 8.79 -9.16 16.30
C CYS A 106 9.03 -7.69 16.69
N ASP A 107 10.01 -7.02 16.09
CA ASP A 107 10.34 -5.62 16.38
C ASP A 107 9.16 -4.69 16.05
N ILE A 108 8.52 -4.88 14.89
CA ILE A 108 7.36 -4.08 14.46
C ILE A 108 6.11 -4.40 15.30
N SER A 109 5.96 -5.65 15.77
CA SER A 109 4.84 -6.00 16.64
C SER A 109 4.99 -5.49 18.06
N ALA A 110 6.22 -5.34 18.55
CA ALA A 110 6.54 -4.69 19.83
C ALA A 110 6.39 -3.17 19.80
N SER A 111 6.70 -2.53 18.67
CA SER A 111 6.54 -1.08 18.47
C SER A 111 5.73 -0.77 17.20
N PRO A 112 4.39 -0.81 17.27
CA PRO A 112 3.54 -0.58 16.12
C PRO A 112 3.64 0.85 15.57
N LEU A 113 3.84 1.00 14.26
CA LEU A 113 4.18 2.27 13.59
C LEU A 113 2.98 3.20 13.29
N HIS A 114 1.89 3.16 14.07
CA HIS A 114 0.59 3.83 13.80
C HIS A 114 0.63 5.37 13.67
N HIS A 115 1.76 6.01 13.93
CA HIS A 115 1.92 7.47 13.81
C HIS A 115 3.01 7.89 12.81
N ASN A 116 3.55 6.96 12.03
CA ASN A 116 4.60 7.23 11.02
C ASN A 116 4.02 7.50 9.62
N GLY A 117 2.75 7.91 9.55
CA GLY A 117 2.03 8.17 8.30
C GLY A 117 1.85 6.92 7.45
N LEU A 118 1.68 7.13 6.13
CA LEU A 118 1.42 6.06 5.16
C LEU A 118 2.46 4.93 5.19
N LEU A 119 3.74 5.27 5.40
CA LEU A 119 4.81 4.28 5.46
C LEU A 119 4.66 3.37 6.69
N GLY A 120 4.28 3.94 7.84
CA GLY A 120 3.99 3.18 9.05
C GLY A 120 2.85 2.19 8.85
N ASP A 121 1.77 2.64 8.21
CA ASP A 121 0.60 1.79 7.92
C ASP A 121 0.96 0.65 6.95
N ILE A 122 1.76 0.94 5.91
CA ILE A 122 2.23 -0.08 4.97
C ILE A 122 3.08 -1.14 5.69
N LEU A 123 4.03 -0.71 6.52
CA LEU A 123 4.88 -1.63 7.28
C LEU A 123 4.07 -2.47 8.27
N HIS A 124 3.09 -1.87 8.95
CA HIS A 124 2.16 -2.58 9.83
C HIS A 124 1.39 -3.67 9.07
N LEU A 125 0.80 -3.33 7.91
CA LEU A 125 0.09 -4.28 7.07
C LEU A 125 0.99 -5.42 6.59
N ILE A 126 2.25 -5.15 6.23
CA ILE A 126 3.20 -6.15 5.72
C ILE A 126 3.77 -7.06 6.81
N PHE A 127 3.97 -6.58 8.04
CA PHE A 127 4.67 -7.33 9.08
C PHE A 127 3.82 -7.78 10.28
N MET A 128 2.56 -7.39 10.40
CA MET A 128 1.61 -8.01 11.34
C MET A 128 0.69 -9.05 10.66
N PRO A 129 1.04 -10.35 10.65
CA PRO A 129 0.25 -11.37 9.97
C PRO A 129 -1.18 -11.52 10.52
N SER A 130 -1.44 -11.12 11.77
CA SER A 130 -2.81 -11.10 12.34
C SER A 130 -3.77 -10.06 11.76
N THR A 131 -3.30 -9.06 10.99
CA THR A 131 -4.16 -7.98 10.47
C THR A 131 -4.82 -8.30 9.13
N SER A 132 -4.59 -9.49 8.56
CA SER A 132 -5.10 -9.91 7.25
C SER A 132 -5.73 -11.31 7.27
N ALA A 133 -6.30 -11.73 6.15
CA ALA A 133 -6.82 -13.09 5.99
C ALA A 133 -5.75 -14.14 6.29
N GLU A 134 -6.17 -15.25 6.88
CA GLU A 134 -5.30 -16.38 7.21
C GLU A 134 -4.82 -17.05 5.91
N GLU A 135 -3.62 -16.66 5.48
CA GLU A 135 -2.87 -17.42 4.50
C GLU A 135 -2.12 -18.53 5.26
N ASN A 136 -1.97 -19.73 4.70
CA ASN A 136 -1.23 -20.85 5.32
C ASN A 136 0.28 -20.53 5.48
N LEU A 137 0.60 -19.56 6.34
CA LEU A 137 1.93 -19.13 6.75
C LEU A 137 2.46 -20.09 7.80
N SER A 138 3.78 -20.23 7.90
CA SER A 138 4.38 -21.02 8.97
C SER A 138 4.10 -20.38 10.33
N LEU A 139 3.90 -21.24 11.33
CA LEU A 139 3.59 -20.85 12.71
C LEU A 139 4.62 -19.87 13.29
N ASP A 140 5.89 -20.01 12.88
CA ASP A 140 7.02 -19.18 13.30
C ASP A 140 6.74 -17.67 13.12
N TYR A 141 6.00 -17.28 12.08
CA TYR A 141 5.65 -15.88 11.84
C TYR A 141 4.63 -15.33 12.85
N HIS A 142 3.66 -16.17 13.24
CA HIS A 142 2.67 -15.81 14.27
C HIS A 142 3.30 -15.83 15.67
N GLU A 143 4.25 -16.73 15.89
CA GLU A 143 5.04 -16.76 17.12
C GLU A 143 5.89 -15.49 17.25
N ALA A 144 6.61 -15.10 16.20
CA ALA A 144 7.37 -13.84 16.17
C ALA A 144 6.48 -12.62 16.46
N GLU A 145 5.30 -12.56 15.84
CA GLU A 145 4.34 -11.49 16.10
C GLU A 145 3.90 -11.46 17.57
N THR A 146 3.56 -12.63 18.12
CA THR A 146 3.11 -12.78 19.52
C THR A 146 4.21 -12.42 20.50
N ASN A 147 5.46 -12.79 20.20
CA ASN A 147 6.61 -12.48 21.02
C ASN A 147 6.82 -10.97 21.16
N GLY A 148 6.71 -10.23 20.05
CA GLY A 148 6.78 -8.77 20.09
C GLY A 148 5.58 -8.13 20.81
N LYS A 149 4.35 -8.64 20.61
CA LYS A 149 3.16 -8.17 21.37
C LYS A 149 3.29 -8.37 22.88
N ASN A 150 3.98 -9.43 23.29
CA ASN A 150 4.30 -9.72 24.70
C ASN A 150 5.51 -8.95 25.22
N LEU A 151 6.09 -8.04 24.42
CA LEU A 151 7.25 -7.20 24.76
C LEU A 151 8.49 -8.02 25.16
N LEU A 152 8.67 -9.20 24.57
CA LEU A 152 9.89 -9.99 24.71
C LEU A 152 11.03 -9.30 23.95
N SER A 153 12.28 -9.56 24.36
CA SER A 153 13.45 -9.03 23.67
C SER A 153 13.68 -9.77 22.34
N CYS A 154 13.19 -9.20 21.24
CA CYS A 154 13.34 -9.75 19.89
C CYS A 154 14.82 -9.95 19.49
N GLN A 155 15.72 -9.10 19.98
CA GLN A 155 17.17 -9.24 19.77
C GLN A 155 17.74 -10.52 20.41
N GLN A 156 17.23 -10.91 21.58
CA GLN A 156 17.67 -12.15 22.25
C GLN A 156 17.05 -13.40 21.62
N LEU A 157 15.83 -13.29 21.12
CA LEU A 157 15.13 -14.39 20.44
C LEU A 157 15.73 -14.71 19.07
N TYR A 158 16.24 -13.70 18.37
CA TYR A 158 16.80 -13.85 17.01
C TYR A 158 18.26 -13.32 16.95
N PRO A 159 19.22 -14.00 17.62
CA PRO A 159 20.60 -13.53 17.74
C PRO A 159 21.40 -13.62 16.42
N GLU A 160 20.95 -14.44 15.47
CA GLU A 160 21.60 -14.60 14.16
C GLU A 160 21.42 -13.35 13.27
N CYS A 161 20.34 -12.61 13.49
CA CYS A 161 20.14 -11.31 12.84
C CYS A 161 20.71 -10.20 13.72
N ARG A 162 21.88 -9.66 13.39
CA ARG A 162 22.50 -8.57 14.18
C ARG A 162 21.89 -7.19 13.91
N THR A 163 21.51 -6.92 12.67
CA THR A 163 20.97 -5.62 12.23
C THR A 163 19.53 -5.83 11.76
N GLY A 164 18.57 -5.23 12.46
CA GLY A 164 17.15 -5.31 12.09
C GLY A 164 16.81 -4.40 10.92
N LEU A 165 15.66 -4.64 10.26
CA LEU A 165 15.18 -3.77 9.18
C LEU A 165 15.06 -2.30 9.64
N LEU A 166 14.57 -2.09 10.86
CA LEU A 166 14.37 -0.76 11.43
C LEU A 166 15.71 -0.03 11.65
N ASP A 167 16.77 -0.75 12.02
CA ASP A 167 18.12 -0.20 12.19
C ASP A 167 18.71 0.27 10.85
N MET A 168 18.36 -0.41 9.75
CA MET A 168 18.81 -0.05 8.40
C MET A 168 18.15 1.21 7.85
N ILE A 169 16.94 1.53 8.32
CA ILE A 169 16.20 2.72 7.88
C ILE A 169 16.35 3.90 8.85
N SER A 170 16.69 3.65 10.12
CA SER A 170 16.90 4.68 11.14
C SER A 170 18.31 5.27 11.13
N THR A 171 19.29 4.59 10.52
CA THR A 171 20.68 5.08 10.39
C THR A 171 20.87 6.13 9.29
N TRP A 172 19.79 6.55 8.62
CA TRP A 172 19.77 7.68 7.69
C TRP A 172 19.30 8.96 8.38
N GLN A 173 19.92 9.30 9.51
CA GLN A 173 19.57 10.45 10.35
C GLN A 173 20.79 11.05 11.07
#